data_AF-A0A453S728-F1
#
_entry.id   AF-A0A453S728-F1
#
_cell.length_a   1.000
_cell.length_b   1.000
_cell.length_c   1.000
_cell.angle_alpha   90.00
_cell.angle_beta   90.00
_cell.angle_gamma   90.00
#
_symmetry.space_group_name_H-M   'P 1'
#
loop_
_entity.id
_entity.type
_entity.pdbx_description
1 polymer ?
#
loop_
_entity_poly.entity_id
_entity_poly.type
_entity_poly.pdbx_seq_one_letter_code
_entity_poly.pdbx_strand_id
1 'polypeptide(L)'
;GSGPGTLAMFLNQVLVRAVPVTSSSAPSPPFLLRQVSFSAAVPSLDLDILCCRLSRRHRLACLPQSPADALVVYQRCQSHAAAEVASEIAAAFTGASVGEEEEVVCSGSLVAKAVECGLRCLMLERGWSFVGESIYVQSTFAVIEERTDLCALNVEVRSGLNDDYEFVVSPDAFRFTALKVFFIVHWAPYRRN
;
A
#
# COMPACT_ATOMS: atom_id res chain seq x y z
N GLY A 1 -6.80 19.10 6.86
CA GLY A 1 -7.61 18.93 8.08
C GLY A 1 -7.58 17.48 8.47
N SER A 2 -6.91 17.15 9.58
CA SER A 2 -6.83 15.78 10.11
C SER A 2 -8.11 15.48 10.90
N GLY A 3 -8.86 14.46 10.50
CA GLY A 3 -10.08 14.04 11.20
C GLY A 3 -9.75 13.38 12.55
N PRO A 4 -10.46 13.70 13.65
CA PRO A 4 -10.10 13.24 15.00
C PRO A 4 -10.58 11.81 15.37
N GLY A 5 -10.95 10.96 14.42
CA GLY A 5 -11.68 9.70 14.73
C GLY A 5 -10.84 8.41 14.84
N THR A 6 -9.75 8.30 14.09
CA THR A 6 -9.12 6.98 13.85
C THR A 6 -7.99 6.64 14.83
N LEU A 7 -7.26 7.65 15.31
CA LEU A 7 -6.09 7.44 16.19
C LEU A 7 -6.47 7.04 17.62
N ALA A 8 -7.64 7.44 18.11
CA ALA A 8 -8.10 7.10 19.47
C ALA A 8 -8.48 5.60 19.63
N MET A 9 -8.57 4.87 18.52
CA MET A 9 -8.97 3.46 18.51
C MET A 9 -7.80 2.49 18.71
N PHE A 10 -6.57 2.89 18.39
CA PHE A 10 -5.40 2.02 18.43
C PHE A 10 -4.41 2.45 19.51
N LEU A 11 -4.49 1.84 20.69
CA LEU A 11 -3.76 2.31 21.89
C LEU A 11 -2.44 1.57 22.12
N ASN A 12 -2.35 0.32 21.70
CA ASN A 12 -1.13 -0.47 21.82
C ASN A 12 -0.29 -0.30 20.55
N GLN A 13 1.03 -0.18 20.70
CA GLN A 13 1.96 -0.09 19.59
C GLN A 13 3.12 -1.06 19.80
N VAL A 14 3.39 -1.87 18.78
CA VAL A 14 4.52 -2.78 18.70
C VAL A 14 5.37 -2.33 17.52
N LEU A 15 6.63 -2.01 17.77
CA LEU A 15 7.60 -1.73 16.73
C LEU A 15 8.26 -3.03 16.29
N VAL A 16 8.08 -3.40 15.02
CA VAL A 16 8.77 -4.53 14.39
C VAL A 16 9.80 -3.98 13.42
N ARG A 17 11.07 -4.30 13.63
CA ARG A 17 12.17 -3.93 12.73
C ARG A 17 12.47 -5.10 11.80
N ALA A 18 12.37 -4.86 10.50
CA ALA A 18 12.81 -5.82 9.50
C ALA A 18 14.12 -5.32 8.89
N VAL A 19 15.18 -6.09 9.12
CA VAL A 19 16.45 -5.91 8.42
C VAL A 19 16.33 -6.69 7.11
N PRO A 20 16.60 -6.08 5.94
CA PRO A 20 16.72 -6.81 4.69
C PRO A 20 17.70 -7.96 4.88
N VAL A 21 17.38 -9.17 4.40
CA VAL A 21 18.28 -10.32 4.52
C VAL A 21 19.54 -10.06 3.69
N THR A 22 20.54 -9.45 4.30
CA THR A 22 21.91 -9.33 3.79
C THR A 22 22.65 -10.59 4.20
N SER A 23 22.32 -11.71 3.55
CA SER A 23 23.15 -12.90 3.67
C SER A 23 24.55 -12.57 3.17
N SER A 24 25.49 -12.35 4.10
CA SER A 24 26.95 -12.28 3.90
C SER A 24 27.43 -11.42 2.73
N SER A 25 27.96 -10.23 3.04
CA SER A 25 28.78 -9.35 2.17
C SER A 25 28.13 -8.66 0.97
N ALA A 26 26.88 -8.93 0.61
CA ALA A 26 26.20 -8.25 -0.49
C ALA A 26 25.19 -7.19 0.02
N PRO A 27 25.17 -5.97 -0.54
CA PRO A 27 24.12 -5.00 -0.26
C PRO A 27 22.75 -5.56 -0.69
N SER A 28 21.69 -5.14 0.00
CA SER A 28 20.31 -5.44 -0.39
C SER A 28 20.09 -5.04 -1.85
N PRO A 29 19.38 -5.85 -2.67
CA PRO A 29 19.11 -5.48 -4.05
C PRO A 29 18.33 -4.18 -4.06
N PRO A 30 18.79 -3.16 -4.79
CA PRO A 30 18.19 -1.84 -4.70
C PRO A 30 16.78 -1.85 -5.28
N PHE A 31 15.94 -0.99 -4.71
CA PHE A 31 14.67 -0.66 -5.35
C PHE A 31 14.95 0.20 -6.58
N LEU A 32 14.21 -0.09 -7.63
CA LEU A 32 14.21 0.63 -8.89
C LEU A 32 12.91 1.41 -9.02
N LEU A 33 12.98 2.51 -9.73
CA LEU A 33 11.87 3.40 -10.02
C LEU A 33 11.75 3.56 -11.54
N ARG A 34 10.52 3.60 -12.02
CA ARG A 34 10.18 4.06 -13.35
C ARG A 34 9.03 5.05 -13.26
N GLN A 35 9.25 6.26 -13.76
CA GLN A 35 8.24 7.32 -13.76
C GLN A 35 7.43 7.29 -15.06
N VAL A 36 6.12 7.51 -14.96
CA VAL A 36 5.24 7.79 -16.09
C VAL A 36 4.75 9.22 -15.92
N SER A 37 5.17 10.10 -16.82
CA SER A 37 4.83 11.52 -16.80
C SER A 37 3.69 11.83 -17.75
N PHE A 38 2.79 12.70 -17.33
CA PHE A 38 1.64 13.11 -18.12
C PHE A 38 1.82 14.52 -18.67
N SER A 39 1.61 14.69 -19.97
CA SER A 39 1.69 16.02 -20.61
C SER A 39 0.52 16.95 -20.24
N ALA A 40 -0.57 16.41 -19.70
CA ALA A 40 -1.71 17.15 -19.19
C ALA A 40 -2.13 16.59 -17.83
N ALA A 41 -2.84 17.41 -17.04
CA ALA A 41 -3.36 16.99 -15.75
C ALA A 41 -4.33 15.80 -15.92
N VAL A 42 -4.06 14.73 -15.18
CA VAL A 42 -4.87 13.52 -15.19
C VAL A 42 -5.90 13.56 -14.05
N PRO A 43 -7.14 13.04 -14.25
CA PRO A 43 -8.10 12.89 -13.15
C PRO A 43 -7.52 12.00 -12.04
N SER A 44 -7.36 12.56 -10.84
CA SER A 44 -6.69 11.89 -9.72
C SER A 44 -7.34 10.55 -9.39
N LEU A 45 -8.68 10.50 -9.34
CA LEU A 45 -9.42 9.29 -9.01
C LEU A 45 -9.19 8.15 -10.02
N ASP A 46 -9.13 8.45 -11.31
CA ASP A 46 -8.94 7.43 -12.34
C ASP A 46 -7.53 6.85 -12.29
N LEU A 47 -6.53 7.72 -12.06
CA LEU A 47 -5.15 7.31 -11.86
C LEU A 47 -4.99 6.47 -10.58
N ASP A 48 -5.61 6.88 -9.48
CA ASP A 48 -5.59 6.14 -8.21
C ASP A 48 -6.18 4.74 -8.38
N ILE A 49 -7.34 4.62 -9.04
CA ILE A 49 -8.00 3.34 -9.31
C ILE A 49 -7.11 2.44 -10.18
N LEU A 50 -6.51 2.99 -11.24
CA LEU A 50 -5.63 2.25 -12.13
C LEU A 50 -4.39 1.74 -11.37
N CYS A 51 -3.70 2.62 -10.65
CA CYS A 51 -2.53 2.28 -9.85
C CYS A 51 -2.85 1.22 -8.80
N CYS A 52 -3.98 1.33 -8.11
CA CYS A 52 -4.43 0.31 -7.15
C CYS A 52 -4.66 -1.06 -7.80
N ARG A 53 -5.30 -1.09 -8.98
CA ARG A 53 -5.57 -2.34 -9.71
C ARG A 53 -4.27 -2.99 -10.19
N LEU A 54 -3.37 -2.20 -10.79
CA LEU A 54 -2.09 -2.70 -11.30
C LEU A 54 -1.18 -3.19 -10.18
N SER A 55 -1.11 -2.43 -9.07
CA SER A 55 -0.33 -2.83 -7.89
C SER A 55 -0.74 -4.21 -7.38
N ARG A 56 -2.06 -4.46 -7.30
CA ARG A 56 -2.61 -5.76 -6.87
C ARG A 56 -2.34 -6.87 -7.87
N ARG A 57 -2.52 -6.61 -9.17
CA ARG A 57 -2.35 -7.63 -10.22
C ARG A 57 -0.90 -8.08 -10.35
N HIS A 58 0.05 -7.15 -10.26
CA HIS A 58 1.47 -7.42 -10.50
C HIS A 58 2.31 -7.52 -9.22
N ARG A 59 1.72 -7.30 -8.04
CA ARG A 59 2.41 -7.24 -6.74
C ARG A 59 3.57 -6.23 -6.75
N LEU A 60 3.26 -5.06 -7.29
CA LEU A 60 4.19 -3.94 -7.49
C LEU A 60 3.66 -2.68 -6.83
N ALA A 61 4.53 -1.72 -6.55
CA ALA A 61 4.11 -0.45 -5.99
C ALA A 61 3.88 0.56 -7.11
N CYS A 62 2.61 0.82 -7.43
CA CYS A 62 2.21 1.88 -8.36
C CYS A 62 1.69 3.05 -7.53
N LEU A 63 2.45 4.13 -7.48
CA LEU A 63 2.20 5.28 -6.61
C LEU A 63 1.77 6.48 -7.48
N PRO A 64 0.48 6.84 -7.48
CA PRO A 64 0.00 8.02 -8.20
C PRO A 64 0.60 9.29 -7.57
N GLN A 65 1.14 10.18 -8.41
CA GLN A 65 1.64 11.51 -8.05
C GLN A 65 0.83 12.55 -8.81
N SER A 66 -0.49 12.49 -8.62
CA SER A 66 -1.43 13.41 -9.27
C SER A 66 -1.04 14.87 -8.99
N PRO A 67 -1.09 15.75 -10.01
CA PRO A 67 -1.69 15.53 -11.33
C PRO A 67 -0.69 15.14 -12.43
N ALA A 68 0.61 15.05 -12.13
CA ALA A 68 1.66 15.11 -13.16
C ALA A 68 2.28 13.75 -13.46
N ASP A 69 2.35 12.85 -12.49
CA ASP A 69 3.14 11.62 -12.65
C ASP A 69 2.49 10.39 -11.98
N ALA A 70 3.00 9.22 -12.34
CA ALA A 70 2.85 7.99 -11.59
C ALA A 70 4.21 7.31 -11.46
N LEU A 71 4.49 6.78 -10.28
CA LEU A 71 5.77 6.14 -9.97
C LEU A 71 5.56 4.64 -9.83
N VAL A 72 6.34 3.84 -10.56
CA VAL A 72 6.39 2.39 -10.43
C VAL A 72 7.66 2.03 -9.68
N VAL A 73 7.54 1.59 -8.43
CA VAL A 73 8.67 1.21 -7.57
C VAL A 73 8.69 -0.31 -7.42
N TYR A 74 9.86 -0.92 -7.65
CA TYR A 74 9.98 -2.37 -7.80
C TYR A 74 11.39 -2.88 -7.49
N GLN A 75 11.54 -4.19 -7.31
CA GLN A 75 12.84 -4.84 -7.25
C GLN A 75 13.24 -5.40 -8.62
N ARG A 76 14.54 -5.56 -8.87
CA ARG A 76 15.07 -6.05 -10.16
C ARG A 76 14.43 -7.36 -10.65
N CYS A 77 14.01 -8.25 -9.75
CA CYS A 77 13.30 -9.50 -10.10
C CYS A 77 11.89 -9.27 -10.70
N GLN A 78 11.35 -8.06 -10.58
CA GLN A 78 10.01 -7.68 -11.04
C GLN A 78 10.05 -6.77 -12.28
N SER A 79 11.21 -6.62 -12.92
CA SER A 79 11.44 -5.67 -14.03
C SER A 79 10.48 -5.83 -15.20
N HIS A 80 10.16 -7.08 -15.58
CA HIS A 80 9.18 -7.35 -16.65
C HIS A 80 7.79 -6.82 -16.29
N ALA A 81 7.31 -7.14 -15.08
CA ALA A 81 6.02 -6.66 -14.60
C ALA A 81 6.00 -5.13 -14.46
N ALA A 82 7.11 -4.51 -14.07
CA ALA A 82 7.22 -3.06 -13.99
C ALA A 82 7.14 -2.38 -15.37
N ALA A 83 7.72 -2.99 -16.41
CA ALA A 83 7.60 -2.52 -17.78
C ALA A 83 6.15 -2.63 -18.31
N GLU A 84 5.48 -3.75 -18.04
CA GLU A 84 4.05 -3.92 -18.36
C GLU A 84 3.19 -2.87 -17.66
N VAL A 85 3.36 -2.69 -16.36
CA VAL A 85 2.62 -1.69 -15.58
C VAL A 85 2.84 -0.28 -16.13
N ALA A 86 4.10 0.12 -16.38
CA ALA A 86 4.39 1.44 -16.93
C ALA A 86 3.74 1.64 -18.31
N SER A 87 3.75 0.59 -19.15
CA SER A 87 3.09 0.62 -20.45
C SER A 87 1.57 0.72 -20.34
N GLU A 88 0.93 -0.02 -19.42
CA GLU A 88 -0.52 0.04 -19.18
C GLU A 88 -0.94 1.43 -18.66
N ILE A 89 -0.16 2.05 -17.77
CA ILE A 89 -0.42 3.43 -17.30
C ILE A 89 -0.29 4.42 -18.46
N ALA A 90 0.78 4.33 -19.25
CA ALA A 90 1.00 5.22 -20.38
C ALA A 90 -0.07 5.07 -21.47
N ALA A 91 -0.56 3.85 -21.71
CA ALA A 91 -1.63 3.60 -22.66
C ALA A 91 -3.00 4.14 -22.18
N ALA A 92 -3.21 4.24 -20.87
CA ALA A 92 -4.45 4.76 -20.30
C ALA A 92 -4.60 6.28 -20.43
N PHE A 93 -3.48 7.03 -20.55
CA PHE A 93 -3.48 8.48 -20.59
C PHE A 93 -2.73 9.01 -21.82
N THR A 94 -3.46 9.72 -22.69
CA THR A 94 -2.89 10.24 -23.94
C THR A 94 -1.77 11.25 -23.65
N GLY A 95 -0.66 11.11 -24.37
CA GLY A 95 0.51 11.99 -24.19
C GLY A 95 1.30 11.71 -22.91
N ALA A 96 1.14 10.52 -22.32
CA ALA A 96 2.03 10.03 -21.29
C ALA A 96 3.37 9.57 -21.88
N SER A 97 4.45 9.81 -21.15
CA SER A 97 5.79 9.30 -21.47
C SER A 97 6.33 8.46 -20.34
N VAL A 98 6.97 7.35 -20.68
CA VAL A 98 7.64 6.49 -19.71
C VAL A 98 9.11 6.92 -19.62
N GLY A 99 9.53 7.32 -18.41
CA GLY A 99 10.90 7.71 -18.10
C GLY A 99 11.85 6.52 -18.01
N GLU A 100 13.13 6.84 -17.84
CA GLU A 100 14.17 5.83 -17.66
C GLU A 100 14.03 5.09 -16.33
N GLU A 101 14.75 3.97 -16.22
CA GLU A 101 14.85 3.22 -14.97
C GLU A 101 15.90 3.88 -14.08
N GLU A 102 15.51 4.22 -12.86
CA GLU A 102 16.37 4.88 -11.90
C GLU A 102 16.47 4.05 -10.62
N GLU A 103 17.62 4.10 -9.95
CA GLU A 103 17.77 3.50 -8.63
C GLU A 103 17.17 4.44 -7.56
N VAL A 104 16.42 3.88 -6.60
CA VAL A 104 15.84 4.66 -5.48
C VAL A 104 16.91 4.86 -4.40
N VAL A 105 17.90 5.71 -4.69
CA VAL A 105 19.10 5.88 -3.85
C VAL A 105 18.83 6.77 -2.62
N CYS A 106 17.79 7.60 -2.60
CA CYS A 106 17.61 8.64 -1.57
C CYS A 106 16.18 8.86 -1.06
N SER A 107 15.25 7.92 -1.28
CA SER A 107 13.85 8.10 -0.85
C SER A 107 13.34 6.92 -0.03
N GLY A 108 13.74 6.89 1.25
CA GLY A 108 13.25 5.89 2.21
C GLY A 108 11.73 5.85 2.32
N SER A 109 11.04 6.97 2.07
CA SER A 109 9.56 7.02 2.04
C SER A 109 8.96 6.30 0.84
N LEU A 110 9.55 6.41 -0.36
CA LEU A 110 9.10 5.66 -1.54
C LEU A 110 9.33 4.16 -1.35
N VAL A 111 10.47 3.78 -0.80
CA VAL A 111 10.76 2.38 -0.49
C VAL A 111 9.79 1.84 0.57
N ALA A 112 9.53 2.60 1.64
CA ALA A 112 8.55 2.22 2.66
C ALA A 112 7.15 2.04 2.07
N LYS A 113 6.72 2.91 1.15
CA LYS A 113 5.46 2.77 0.43
C LYS A 113 5.44 1.54 -0.48
N ALA A 114 6.57 1.19 -1.10
CA ALA A 114 6.65 -0.02 -1.90
C ALA A 114 6.54 -1.29 -1.05
N VAL A 115 7.19 -1.29 0.12
CA VAL A 115 7.08 -2.36 1.11
C VAL A 115 5.64 -2.45 1.66
N GLU A 116 4.99 -1.33 1.95
CA GLU A 116 3.59 -1.27 2.36
C GLU A 116 2.66 -1.87 1.29
N CYS A 117 2.87 -1.55 0.02
CA CYS A 117 2.11 -2.14 -1.09
C CYS A 117 2.28 -3.67 -1.16
N GLY A 118 3.51 -4.15 -0.97
CA GLY A 118 3.81 -5.58 -0.89
C GLY A 118 3.09 -6.27 0.28
N LEU A 119 3.18 -5.68 1.48
CA LEU A 119 2.48 -6.15 2.68
C LEU A 119 0.97 -6.22 2.44
N ARG A 120 0.39 -5.18 1.84
CA ARG A 120 -1.04 -5.13 1.53
C ARG A 120 -1.48 -6.27 0.62
N CYS A 121 -0.70 -6.57 -0.42
CA CYS A 121 -0.97 -7.70 -1.31
C CYS A 121 -0.93 -9.03 -0.54
N LEU A 122 0.08 -9.23 0.31
CA LEU A 122 0.18 -10.44 1.15
C LEU A 122 -0.99 -10.57 2.12
N MET A 123 -1.40 -9.48 2.78
CA MET A 123 -2.55 -9.49 3.70
C MET A 123 -3.84 -9.89 2.98
N LEU A 124 -4.09 -9.33 1.79
CA LEU A 124 -5.24 -9.68 0.94
C LEU A 124 -5.23 -11.17 0.55
N GLU A 125 -4.08 -11.72 0.17
CA GLU A 125 -3.92 -13.14 -0.17
C GLU A 125 -4.16 -14.06 1.03
N ARG A 126 -3.92 -13.56 2.24
CA ARG A 126 -4.20 -14.26 3.49
C ARG A 126 -5.63 -14.05 4.00
N GLY A 127 -6.52 -13.46 3.20
CA GLY A 127 -7.94 -13.28 3.52
C GLY A 127 -8.23 -12.11 4.47
N TRP A 128 -7.30 -11.17 4.62
CA TRP A 128 -7.57 -9.91 5.31
C TRP A 128 -8.21 -8.92 4.35
N SER A 129 -9.10 -8.10 4.88
CA SER A 129 -9.61 -6.90 4.22
C SER A 129 -8.87 -5.67 4.74
N PHE A 130 -8.94 -4.54 4.04
CA PHE A 130 -8.40 -3.27 4.53
C PHE A 130 -9.49 -2.19 4.60
N VAL A 131 -9.31 -1.22 5.49
CA VAL A 131 -10.17 -0.04 5.64
C VAL A 131 -9.27 1.20 5.65
N GLY A 132 -9.51 2.12 4.73
CA GLY A 132 -8.60 3.25 4.53
C GLY A 132 -7.23 2.81 4.01
N GLU A 133 -6.17 3.45 4.52
CA GLU A 133 -4.80 3.24 4.05
C GLU A 133 -4.07 2.11 4.81
N SER A 134 -4.15 2.10 6.13
CA SER A 134 -3.26 1.31 7.01
C SER A 134 -3.96 0.30 7.92
N ILE A 135 -5.29 0.23 7.91
CA ILE A 135 -6.05 -0.68 8.80
C ILE A 135 -6.40 -1.96 8.06
N TYR A 136 -6.02 -3.09 8.63
CA TYR A 136 -6.33 -4.44 8.15
C TYR A 136 -7.29 -5.13 9.12
N VAL A 137 -8.29 -5.82 8.59
CA VAL A 137 -9.32 -6.53 9.37
C VAL A 137 -9.42 -7.96 8.87
N GLN A 138 -9.36 -8.92 9.79
CA GLN A 138 -9.49 -10.33 9.43
C GLN A 138 -10.97 -10.65 9.16
N SER A 139 -11.38 -10.59 7.89
CA SER A 139 -12.77 -10.74 7.48
C SER A 139 -13.12 -12.21 7.22
N THR A 140 -13.27 -13.02 8.27
CA THR A 140 -14.14 -14.21 8.20
C THR A 140 -15.53 -13.80 8.69
N PHE A 141 -16.19 -12.91 7.95
CA PHE A 141 -17.60 -12.57 8.19
C PHE A 141 -18.47 -13.75 7.76
N ALA A 142 -18.53 -14.79 8.58
CA ALA A 142 -19.74 -15.59 8.65
C ALA A 142 -20.73 -14.78 9.48
N VAL A 143 -21.90 -14.52 8.89
CA VAL A 143 -23.09 -13.95 9.51
C VAL A 143 -23.52 -14.90 10.64
N ILE A 144 -22.84 -14.84 11.76
CA ILE A 144 -23.21 -15.55 12.98
C ILE A 144 -23.25 -14.46 14.03
N GLU A 145 -24.44 -14.19 14.55
CA GLU A 145 -24.77 -13.12 15.50
C GLU A 145 -23.94 -13.15 16.81
N GLU A 146 -23.02 -14.11 16.95
CA GLU A 146 -22.32 -14.44 18.18
C GLU A 146 -20.83 -14.01 18.22
N ARG A 147 -20.21 -13.61 17.10
CA ARG A 147 -18.82 -13.11 17.13
C ARG A 147 -18.75 -11.60 17.16
N THR A 148 -18.57 -11.03 18.35
CA THR A 148 -18.47 -9.59 18.60
C THR A 148 -17.06 -9.01 18.47
N ASP A 149 -16.03 -9.86 18.40
CA ASP A 149 -14.64 -9.42 18.51
C ASP A 149 -13.96 -9.58 17.14
N LEU A 150 -13.59 -8.47 16.49
CA LEU A 150 -12.78 -8.51 15.26
C LEU A 150 -11.33 -8.15 15.59
N CYS A 151 -10.42 -8.96 15.06
CA CYS A 151 -9.01 -8.63 15.03
C CYS A 151 -8.77 -7.58 13.95
N ALA A 152 -8.29 -6.41 14.34
CA ALA A 152 -7.80 -5.40 13.42
C ALA A 152 -6.36 -5.01 13.76
N LEU A 153 -5.59 -4.71 12.73
CA LEU A 153 -4.22 -4.25 12.82
C LEU A 153 -4.14 -2.92 12.10
N ASN A 154 -3.69 -1.87 12.77
CA ASN A 154 -3.18 -0.70 12.06
C ASN A 154 -1.69 -0.92 11.85
N VAL A 155 -1.24 -0.89 10.59
CA VAL A 155 0.17 -1.10 10.24
C VAL A 155 0.67 0.09 9.45
N GLU A 156 1.69 0.75 9.98
CA GLU A 156 2.41 1.82 9.30
C GLU A 156 3.84 1.35 8.99
N VAL A 157 4.26 1.51 7.74
CA VAL A 157 5.62 1.19 7.30
C VAL A 157 6.41 2.48 7.16
N ARG A 158 7.57 2.53 7.81
CA ARG A 158 8.47 3.67 7.81
C ARG A 158 9.87 3.25 7.40
N SER A 159 10.62 4.20 6.85
CA SER A 159 12.06 4.07 6.73
C SER A 159 12.67 4.20 8.13
N GLY A 160 13.38 3.17 8.56
CA GLY A 160 14.18 3.19 9.77
C GLY A 160 15.53 3.89 9.56
N LEU A 161 16.33 3.92 10.62
CA LEU A 161 17.72 4.34 10.56
C LEU A 161 18.55 3.24 9.87
N ASN A 162 19.52 3.61 9.05
CA ASN A 162 20.43 2.69 8.33
C ASN A 162 19.74 1.75 7.31
N ASP A 163 18.79 2.26 6.53
CA ASP A 163 18.09 1.51 5.47
C ASP A 163 17.25 0.30 5.97
N ASP A 164 17.00 0.22 7.27
CA ASP A 164 16.06 -0.74 7.87
C ASP A 164 14.60 -0.33 7.60
N TYR A 165 13.68 -1.30 7.70
CA TYR A 165 12.24 -1.04 7.65
C TYR A 165 11.63 -1.15 9.04
N GLU A 166 10.92 -0.10 9.45
CA GLU A 166 10.18 -0.07 10.70
C GLU A 166 8.68 -0.26 10.42
N PHE A 167 8.10 -1.32 10.99
CA PHE A 167 6.67 -1.58 10.98
C PHE A 167 6.12 -1.20 12.34
N VAL A 168 5.36 -0.12 12.42
CA VAL A 168 4.59 0.22 13.62
C VAL A 168 3.25 -0.51 13.51
N VAL A 169 3.10 -1.55 14.30
CA VAL A 169 1.91 -2.39 14.33
C VAL A 169 1.13 -2.08 15.60
N SER A 170 -0.11 -1.63 15.45
CA SER A 170 -1.06 -1.51 16.55
C SER A 170 -2.07 -2.63 16.47
N PRO A 171 -1.88 -3.72 17.24
CA PRO A 171 -2.87 -4.77 17.34
C PRO A 171 -3.96 -4.38 18.32
N ASP A 172 -5.21 -4.35 17.86
CA ASP A 172 -6.35 -4.18 18.73
C ASP A 172 -7.47 -5.17 18.37
N ALA A 173 -8.05 -5.78 19.41
CA ALA A 173 -9.26 -6.57 19.29
C ALA A 173 -10.44 -5.63 19.55
N PHE A 174 -11.12 -5.23 18.49
CA PHE A 174 -12.27 -4.34 18.61
C PHE A 174 -13.51 -5.19 18.87
N ARG A 175 -14.18 -4.91 19.99
CA ARG A 175 -15.55 -5.38 20.22
C ARG A 175 -16.51 -4.49 19.44
N PHE A 176 -17.10 -5.03 18.39
CA PHE A 176 -18.07 -4.35 17.57
C PHE A 176 -19.50 -4.65 18.04
N THR A 177 -20.26 -3.61 18.34
CA THR A 177 -21.71 -3.65 18.27
C THR A 177 -22.14 -3.30 16.84
N ALA A 178 -23.30 -3.78 16.37
CA ALA A 178 -23.76 -3.60 14.98
C ALA A 178 -23.69 -2.14 14.46
N LEU A 179 -23.84 -1.15 15.34
CA LEU A 179 -23.71 0.28 15.03
C LEU A 179 -22.27 0.72 14.69
N LYS A 180 -21.24 0.13 15.31
CA LYS A 180 -19.83 0.47 15.05
C LYS A 180 -19.29 -0.15 13.76
N VAL A 181 -19.82 -1.32 13.38
CA VAL A 181 -19.52 -1.93 12.07
C VAL A 181 -19.93 -0.98 10.95
N PHE A 182 -21.08 -0.30 11.11
CA PHE A 182 -21.55 0.70 10.16
C PHE A 182 -20.54 1.84 9.98
N PHE A 183 -19.89 2.33 11.06
CA PHE A 183 -18.91 3.42 10.96
C PHE A 183 -17.62 3.03 10.22
N ILE A 184 -17.10 1.81 10.44
CA ILE A 184 -15.90 1.33 9.74
C ILE A 184 -16.21 0.99 8.27
N VAL A 185 -17.40 0.45 8.01
CA VAL A 185 -17.81 0.01 6.67
C VAL A 185 -18.35 1.17 5.81
N HIS A 186 -19.02 2.17 6.37
CA HIS A 186 -19.52 3.33 5.61
C HIS A 186 -18.47 4.39 5.29
N TRP A 187 -17.30 4.36 5.94
CA TRP A 187 -16.12 5.13 5.49
C TRP A 187 -15.32 4.41 4.40
N ALA A 188 -15.68 3.18 4.04
CA ALA A 188 -15.18 2.55 2.83
C ALA A 188 -15.99 3.07 1.63
N PRO A 189 -15.36 3.63 0.57
CA PRO A 189 -16.01 3.67 -0.72
C PRO A 189 -16.11 2.23 -1.20
N TYR A 190 -17.20 1.57 -0.82
CA TYR A 190 -17.67 0.34 -1.41
C TYR A 190 -17.98 0.64 -2.88
N ARG A 191 -17.00 0.48 -3.77
CA ARG A 191 -17.29 0.10 -5.15
C ARG A 191 -17.06 -1.39 -5.27
N ARG A 192 -18.14 -2.15 -5.02
CA ARG A 192 -18.37 -3.35 -5.79
C ARG A 192 -18.48 -2.91 -7.25
N ASN A 193 -17.59 -3.44 -8.08
CA ASN A 193 -17.85 -3.93 -9.43
C ASN A 193 -16.67 -4.81 -9.83
#